data_AF-A0A356Z633-F1
#
_entry.id   AF-A0A356Z633-F1
#
_cell.length_a   1.000
_cell.length_b   1.000
_cell.length_c   1.000
_cell.angle_alpha   90.00
_cell.angle_beta   90.00
_cell.angle_gamma   90.00
#
_symmetry.space_group_name_H-M   'P 1'
#
loop_
_entity.id
_entity.type
_entity.pdbx_description
1 polymer ?
#
loop_
_entity_poly.entity_id
_entity_poly.type
_entity_poly.pdbx_seq_one_letter_code
_entity_poly.pdbx_strand_id
1 'polypeptide(L)'
;MKNKTKLNNRIIAFLLALTMVLGIGMFFAPAAQAASSSVISSYNQDEKPKVDAYRASFNGSLAQTMVGRAIWYMEYGFMVYGHSKYATTGYIDCSNFVSLVYKDFGYNITSASRKYDQVGTRVSGVYAKKISGSSRYTLVGVNKLKPGDIFTFWAKDSNGKKYISHVALYMGVINGKPCIINTCKGNPTAIGIVSSFSYWYGSNLYQVRRVLPSSAYAAGGKIKDKGPVIPAKYQMKPTKRIILPKNLRVGF
;
A
#
# COMPACT_ATOMS: atom_id res chain seq x y z
N MET A 1 -21.44 -21.05 64.84
CA MET A 1 -20.34 -20.28 64.23
C MET A 1 -20.06 -20.53 62.72
N LYS A 2 -20.73 -21.46 62.02
CA LYS A 2 -20.42 -21.79 60.60
C LYS A 2 -21.17 -20.99 59.51
N ASN A 3 -22.18 -20.18 59.85
CA ASN A 3 -23.02 -19.50 58.85
C ASN A 3 -22.55 -18.09 58.45
N LYS A 4 -21.74 -17.41 59.28
CA LYS A 4 -21.22 -16.06 58.95
C LYS A 4 -20.17 -16.07 57.84
N THR A 5 -19.35 -17.13 57.77
CA THR A 5 -18.28 -17.27 56.77
C THR A 5 -18.78 -17.55 55.35
N LYS A 6 -19.91 -18.25 55.18
CA LYS A 6 -20.49 -18.52 53.85
C LYS A 6 -21.14 -17.29 53.20
N LEU A 7 -21.66 -16.35 54.00
CA LEU A 7 -22.29 -15.12 53.48
C LEU A 7 -21.22 -14.14 52.96
N ASN A 8 -20.11 -13.99 53.69
CA ASN A 8 -19.00 -13.12 53.28
C ASN A 8 -18.32 -13.58 51.98
N ASN A 9 -18.15 -14.89 51.78
CA ASN A 9 -17.56 -15.42 50.55
C ASN A 9 -18.47 -15.25 49.33
N ARG A 10 -19.80 -15.21 49.50
CA ARG A 10 -20.75 -14.97 48.42
C ARG A 10 -20.82 -13.49 48.02
N ILE A 11 -20.68 -12.57 48.97
CA ILE A 11 -20.66 -11.12 48.71
C ILE A 11 -19.34 -10.72 48.02
N ILE A 12 -18.20 -11.29 48.44
CA ILE A 12 -16.90 -11.07 47.78
C ILE A 12 -16.89 -11.64 46.35
N ALA A 13 -17.48 -12.83 46.13
CA ALA A 13 -17.62 -13.40 44.79
C ALA A 13 -18.52 -12.55 43.86
N PHE A 14 -19.58 -11.93 44.39
CA PHE A 14 -20.45 -11.04 43.62
C PHE A 14 -19.77 -9.70 43.28
N LEU A 15 -18.96 -9.14 44.20
CA LEU A 15 -18.18 -7.92 43.96
C LEU A 15 -17.01 -8.12 42.97
N LEU A 16 -16.39 -9.30 42.95
CA LEU A 16 -15.39 -9.67 41.94
C LEU A 16 -16.01 -9.94 40.56
N ALA A 17 -17.23 -10.50 40.50
CA ALA A 17 -17.94 -10.67 39.23
C ALA A 17 -18.44 -9.33 38.66
N LEU A 18 -18.89 -8.41 39.51
CA LEU A 18 -19.40 -7.10 39.09
C LEU A 18 -18.28 -6.15 38.61
N THR A 19 -17.07 -6.28 39.15
CA THR A 19 -15.88 -5.52 38.69
C THR A 19 -15.31 -6.05 37.37
N MET A 20 -15.49 -7.34 37.05
CA MET A 20 -15.13 -7.88 35.72
C MET A 20 -16.11 -7.49 34.61
N VAL A 21 -17.38 -7.18 34.93
CA VAL A 21 -18.37 -6.75 33.92
C VAL A 21 -18.27 -5.24 33.63
N LEU A 22 -17.84 -4.42 34.59
CA LEU A 22 -17.71 -2.97 34.42
C LEU A 22 -16.32 -2.51 33.93
N GLY A 23 -15.33 -3.39 33.91
CA GLY A 23 -13.97 -3.12 33.42
C GLY A 23 -13.78 -3.30 31.91
N ILE A 24 -14.78 -3.79 31.18
CA ILE A 24 -14.77 -3.78 29.72
C ILE A 24 -15.19 -2.39 29.28
N GLY A 25 -14.26 -1.45 29.35
CA GLY A 25 -14.35 -0.23 28.56
C GLY A 25 -14.56 -0.68 27.12
N MET A 26 -15.79 -0.54 26.62
CA MET A 26 -16.08 -0.71 25.22
C MET A 26 -15.24 0.33 24.48
N PHE A 27 -14.05 -0.06 24.06
CA PHE A 27 -13.29 0.64 23.04
C PHE A 27 -14.11 0.52 21.77
N PHE A 28 -15.14 1.37 21.64
CA PHE A 28 -15.81 1.59 20.38
C PHE A 28 -14.74 2.14 19.46
N ALA A 29 -14.22 1.27 18.59
CA ALA A 29 -13.32 1.70 17.57
C ALA A 29 -14.06 2.78 16.77
N PRO A 30 -13.47 3.97 16.57
CA PRO A 30 -14.17 5.09 15.95
C PRO A 30 -14.82 4.65 14.65
N ALA A 31 -16.05 5.16 14.44
CA ALA A 31 -16.81 4.89 13.24
C ALA A 31 -16.02 5.32 12.00
N ALA A 32 -16.11 4.54 10.94
CA ALA A 32 -15.36 4.80 9.72
C ALA A 32 -15.77 6.17 9.13
N GLN A 33 -14.79 7.05 8.91
CA GLN A 33 -15.08 8.40 8.42
C GLN A 33 -15.52 8.35 6.95
N ALA A 34 -16.50 9.19 6.59
CA ALA A 34 -16.89 9.36 5.19
C ALA A 34 -15.80 10.13 4.44
N ALA A 35 -15.53 9.75 3.19
CA ALA A 35 -14.62 10.52 2.35
C ALA A 35 -15.29 11.83 1.88
N SER A 36 -14.53 12.93 1.84
CA SER A 36 -15.05 14.24 1.42
C SER A 36 -15.28 14.33 -0.09
N SER A 37 -16.10 15.30 -0.53
CA SER A 37 -16.32 15.60 -1.96
C SER A 37 -15.03 16.05 -2.68
N SER A 38 -14.17 16.80 -2.00
CA SER A 38 -12.85 17.24 -2.50
C SER A 38 -11.94 16.07 -2.87
N VAL A 39 -12.05 14.98 -2.12
CA VAL A 39 -11.30 13.74 -2.30
C VAL A 39 -11.67 13.03 -3.60
N ILE A 40 -12.97 12.94 -3.92
CA ILE A 40 -13.46 12.32 -5.15
C ILE A 40 -13.01 13.13 -6.37
N SER A 41 -13.05 14.47 -6.26
CA SER A 41 -12.58 15.38 -7.30
C SER A 41 -11.09 15.19 -7.59
N SER A 42 -10.24 15.10 -6.55
CA SER A 42 -8.80 14.87 -6.71
C SER A 42 -8.49 13.54 -7.40
N TYR A 43 -9.20 12.46 -7.05
CA TYR A 43 -9.07 11.18 -7.75
C TYR A 43 -9.42 11.32 -9.24
N ASN A 44 -10.56 11.94 -9.54
CA ASN A 44 -11.04 12.08 -10.92
C ASN A 44 -10.13 12.95 -11.79
N GLN A 45 -9.48 13.96 -11.21
CA GLN A 45 -8.61 14.88 -11.93
C GLN A 45 -7.20 14.32 -12.16
N ASP A 46 -6.64 13.61 -11.19
CA ASP A 46 -5.23 13.18 -11.25
C ASP A 46 -5.06 11.67 -11.45
N GLU A 47 -5.74 10.84 -10.64
CA GLU A 47 -5.50 9.39 -10.64
C GLU A 47 -6.25 8.67 -11.75
N LYS A 48 -7.52 9.03 -11.95
CA LYS A 48 -8.40 8.40 -12.94
C LYS A 48 -7.84 8.43 -14.37
N PRO A 49 -7.30 9.55 -14.90
CA PRO A 49 -6.71 9.54 -16.24
C PRO A 49 -5.52 8.59 -16.39
N LYS A 50 -4.73 8.40 -15.32
CA LYS A 50 -3.61 7.45 -15.31
C LYS A 50 -4.11 6.01 -15.26
N VAL A 51 -5.13 5.74 -14.42
CA VAL A 51 -5.78 4.43 -14.33
C VAL A 51 -6.42 4.04 -15.66
N ASP A 52 -7.15 4.96 -16.30
CA ASP A 52 -7.79 4.69 -17.59
C ASP A 52 -6.77 4.42 -18.69
N ALA A 53 -5.68 5.21 -18.77
CA ALA A 53 -4.59 4.98 -19.70
C ALA A 53 -3.85 3.65 -19.43
N TYR A 54 -3.72 3.28 -18.16
CA TYR A 54 -3.16 1.99 -17.77
C TYR A 54 -4.06 0.82 -18.22
N ARG A 55 -5.38 0.93 -17.97
CA ARG A 55 -6.38 -0.05 -18.44
C ARG A 55 -6.38 -0.20 -19.96
N ALA A 56 -6.24 0.90 -20.70
CA ALA A 56 -6.20 0.90 -22.16
C ALA A 56 -4.95 0.19 -22.75
N SER A 57 -3.84 0.15 -22.01
CA SER A 57 -2.59 -0.50 -22.41
C SER A 57 -2.35 -1.85 -21.73
N PHE A 58 -3.39 -2.40 -21.10
CA PHE A 58 -3.30 -3.67 -20.38
C PHE A 58 -3.20 -4.86 -21.32
N ASN A 59 -2.21 -5.73 -21.10
CA ASN A 59 -1.91 -6.90 -21.91
C ASN A 59 -2.05 -8.23 -21.17
N GLY A 60 -2.52 -8.21 -19.91
CA GLY A 60 -2.73 -9.44 -19.14
C GLY A 60 -1.46 -10.12 -18.62
N SER A 61 -0.28 -9.51 -18.74
CA SER A 61 0.94 -10.05 -18.11
C SER A 61 0.83 -10.07 -16.59
N LEU A 62 1.58 -10.95 -15.92
CA LEU A 62 1.61 -11.03 -14.45
C LEU A 62 2.06 -9.69 -13.85
N ALA A 63 3.08 -9.07 -14.42
CA ALA A 63 3.60 -7.79 -13.98
C ALA A 63 2.54 -6.69 -14.03
N GLN A 64 1.78 -6.63 -15.13
CA GLN A 64 0.70 -5.64 -15.23
C GLN A 64 -0.51 -5.98 -14.34
N THR A 65 -0.82 -7.27 -14.15
CA THR A 65 -1.90 -7.70 -13.26
C THR A 65 -1.58 -7.37 -11.79
N MET A 66 -0.30 -7.46 -11.40
CA MET A 66 0.17 -7.02 -10.09
C MET A 66 -0.01 -5.53 -9.86
N VAL A 67 0.35 -4.69 -10.84
CA VAL A 67 0.08 -3.25 -10.78
C VAL A 67 -1.43 -2.98 -10.77
N GLY A 68 -2.20 -3.77 -11.52
CA GLY A 68 -3.65 -3.74 -11.48
C GLY A 68 -4.23 -4.02 -10.08
N ARG A 69 -3.64 -4.97 -9.35
CA ARG A 69 -3.98 -5.21 -7.94
C ARG A 69 -3.67 -4.02 -7.04
N ALA A 70 -2.56 -3.32 -7.28
CA ALA A 70 -2.23 -2.10 -6.55
C ALA A 70 -3.27 -0.99 -6.81
N ILE A 71 -3.71 -0.81 -8.07
CA ILE A 71 -4.80 0.10 -8.45
C ILE A 71 -6.11 -0.31 -7.77
N TRP A 72 -6.41 -1.61 -7.74
CA TRP A 72 -7.59 -2.12 -7.05
C TRP A 72 -7.60 -1.73 -5.56
N TYR A 73 -6.47 -1.86 -4.86
CA TYR A 73 -6.37 -1.42 -3.47
C TYR A 73 -6.52 0.11 -3.31
N MET A 74 -6.01 0.89 -4.25
CA MET A 74 -6.24 2.34 -4.28
C MET A 74 -7.72 2.68 -4.43
N GLU A 75 -8.45 1.96 -5.29
CA GLU A 75 -9.84 2.26 -5.62
C GLU A 75 -10.85 1.64 -4.63
N TYR A 76 -10.57 0.46 -4.09
CA TYR A 76 -11.51 -0.37 -3.34
C TYR A 76 -10.98 -0.86 -2.01
N GLY A 77 -9.70 -0.61 -1.70
CA GLY A 77 -9.09 -1.04 -0.45
C GLY A 77 -9.43 -0.15 0.74
N PHE A 78 -9.84 1.11 0.52
CA PHE A 78 -10.21 2.08 1.57
C PHE A 78 -9.22 2.09 2.75
N MET A 79 -7.92 2.04 2.40
CA MET A 79 -6.84 1.93 3.37
C MET A 79 -6.62 3.27 4.05
N VAL A 80 -6.15 3.25 5.30
CA VAL A 80 -5.73 4.47 6.02
C VAL A 80 -4.25 4.32 6.37
N TYR A 81 -3.48 5.40 6.29
CA TYR A 81 -2.05 5.33 6.58
C TYR A 81 -1.82 4.94 8.06
N GLY A 82 -0.98 3.93 8.31
CA GLY A 82 -0.60 3.49 9.65
C GLY A 82 0.22 2.21 9.66
N HIS A 83 1.02 2.00 10.70
CA HIS A 83 2.02 0.92 10.78
C HIS A 83 1.46 -0.47 11.18
N SER A 84 0.14 -0.67 11.16
CA SER A 84 -0.49 -1.94 11.54
C SER A 84 -0.91 -2.78 10.33
N LYS A 85 -1.34 -4.02 10.56
CA LYS A 85 -1.63 -4.99 9.49
C LYS A 85 -2.99 -4.71 8.86
N TYR A 86 -2.99 -4.35 7.58
CA TYR A 86 -4.20 -4.05 6.81
C TYR A 86 -5.30 -5.10 6.92
N ALA A 87 -4.96 -6.39 6.80
CA ALA A 87 -5.93 -7.48 6.88
C ALA A 87 -6.80 -7.45 8.15
N THR A 88 -6.24 -6.99 9.28
CA THR A 88 -6.94 -6.95 10.57
C THR A 88 -7.46 -5.56 10.92
N THR A 89 -6.74 -4.50 10.53
CA THR A 89 -6.99 -3.15 11.04
C THR A 89 -7.42 -2.15 9.97
N GLY A 90 -7.29 -2.45 8.68
CA GLY A 90 -7.54 -1.48 7.61
C GLY A 90 -6.47 -0.39 7.48
N TYR A 91 -5.42 -0.39 8.31
CA TYR A 91 -4.28 0.51 8.16
C TYR A 91 -3.17 -0.11 7.30
N ILE A 92 -2.41 0.74 6.61
CA ILE A 92 -1.30 0.31 5.76
C ILE A 92 -0.18 1.35 5.78
N ASP A 93 1.07 0.92 5.68
CA ASP A 93 2.21 1.79 5.34
C ASP A 93 2.85 1.35 4.02
N CYS A 94 3.85 2.08 3.55
CA CYS A 94 4.43 1.88 2.23
C CYS A 94 4.97 0.46 2.00
N SER A 95 5.69 -0.09 2.98
CA SER A 95 6.27 -1.42 2.87
C SER A 95 5.27 -2.55 3.12
N ASN A 96 4.27 -2.35 3.96
CA ASN A 96 3.16 -3.29 4.07
C ASN A 96 2.33 -3.30 2.77
N PHE A 97 2.11 -2.15 2.11
CA PHE A 97 1.37 -2.06 0.86
C PHE A 97 2.06 -2.84 -0.27
N VAL A 98 3.35 -2.58 -0.49
CA VAL A 98 4.11 -3.30 -1.53
C VAL A 98 4.20 -4.79 -1.20
N SER A 99 4.45 -5.16 0.06
CA SER A 99 4.45 -6.58 0.49
C SER A 99 3.10 -7.26 0.28
N LEU A 100 1.99 -6.59 0.58
CA LEU A 100 0.63 -7.08 0.37
C LEU A 100 0.38 -7.40 -1.11
N VAL A 101 0.68 -6.44 -2.00
CA VAL A 101 0.49 -6.63 -3.45
C VAL A 101 1.31 -7.81 -3.97
N TYR A 102 2.58 -7.94 -3.56
CA TYR A 102 3.41 -9.07 -3.97
C TYR A 102 2.90 -10.41 -3.42
N LYS A 103 2.43 -10.43 -2.17
CA LYS A 103 1.90 -11.63 -1.49
C LYS A 103 0.66 -12.18 -2.18
N ASP A 104 -0.19 -11.33 -2.75
CA ASP A 104 -1.37 -11.72 -3.53
C ASP A 104 -1.00 -12.61 -4.73
N PHE A 105 0.21 -12.47 -5.27
CA PHE A 105 0.73 -13.28 -6.39
C PHE A 105 1.76 -14.32 -5.95
N GLY A 106 1.83 -14.63 -4.65
CA GLY A 106 2.68 -15.69 -4.11
C GLY A 106 4.14 -15.29 -3.84
N TYR A 107 4.50 -14.02 -3.97
CA TYR A 107 5.85 -13.53 -3.67
C TYR A 107 5.90 -13.03 -2.23
N ASN A 108 6.67 -13.70 -1.38
CA ASN A 108 6.87 -13.30 0.01
C ASN A 108 8.07 -12.36 0.11
N ILE A 109 7.80 -11.06 0.23
CA ILE A 109 8.82 -10.02 0.50
C ILE A 109 8.59 -9.40 1.88
N THR A 110 9.66 -8.89 2.49
CA THR A 110 9.59 -8.21 3.79
C THR A 110 8.58 -7.06 3.80
N SER A 111 7.86 -6.89 4.92
CA SER A 111 7.00 -5.73 5.15
C SER A 111 7.72 -4.58 5.85
N ALA A 112 9.03 -4.71 6.10
CA ALA A 112 9.85 -3.66 6.71
C ALA A 112 10.69 -2.94 5.64
N SER A 113 10.39 -1.67 5.38
CA SER A 113 11.07 -0.83 4.38
C SER A 113 12.60 -0.86 4.49
N ARG A 114 13.13 -0.83 5.72
CA ARG A 114 14.57 -0.89 6.01
C ARG A 114 15.31 -2.12 5.45
N LYS A 115 14.60 -3.20 5.09
CA LYS A 115 15.17 -4.45 4.55
C LYS A 115 14.99 -4.61 3.03
N TYR A 116 14.50 -3.58 2.33
CA TYR A 116 14.22 -3.69 0.88
C TYR A 116 15.47 -3.73 0.00
N ASP A 117 16.64 -3.42 0.55
CA ASP A 117 17.93 -3.67 -0.09
C ASP A 117 18.22 -5.16 -0.32
N GLN A 118 17.55 -6.03 0.43
CA GLN A 118 17.65 -7.50 0.32
C GLN A 118 16.58 -8.09 -0.62
N VAL A 119 15.61 -7.29 -1.07
CA VAL A 119 14.48 -7.77 -1.88
C VAL A 119 14.88 -7.84 -3.35
N GLY A 120 14.73 -9.01 -3.97
CA GLY A 120 15.02 -9.22 -5.40
C GLY A 120 16.44 -8.83 -5.78
N THR A 121 16.63 -8.36 -7.02
CA THR A 121 17.92 -7.89 -7.55
C THR A 121 17.89 -6.40 -7.83
N ARG A 122 19.04 -5.72 -7.76
CA ARG A 122 19.13 -4.29 -8.10
C ARG A 122 18.95 -4.09 -9.61
N VAL A 123 18.12 -3.13 -10.01
CA VAL A 123 18.01 -2.69 -11.41
C VAL A 123 19.09 -1.62 -11.66
N SER A 124 20.16 -2.02 -12.33
CA SER A 124 21.27 -1.12 -12.67
C SER A 124 20.88 -0.10 -13.74
N GLY A 125 21.54 1.07 -13.71
CA GLY A 125 21.33 2.15 -14.69
C GLY A 125 20.13 3.06 -14.43
N VAL A 126 19.39 2.84 -13.33
CA VAL A 126 18.29 3.72 -12.90
C VAL A 126 18.73 4.60 -11.75
N TYR A 127 18.63 5.92 -11.91
CA TYR A 127 19.00 6.89 -10.88
C TYR A 127 18.31 8.25 -11.13
N ALA A 128 18.32 9.11 -10.12
CA ALA A 128 17.82 10.48 -10.24
C ALA A 128 18.99 11.42 -10.54
N LYS A 129 18.84 12.26 -11.57
CA LYS A 129 19.82 13.28 -11.96
C LYS A 129 19.26 14.66 -11.63
N LYS A 130 20.00 15.45 -10.84
CA LYS A 130 19.64 16.85 -10.57
C LYS A 130 19.72 17.66 -11.88
N ILE A 131 18.71 18.48 -12.13
CA ILE A 131 18.68 19.40 -13.26
C ILE A 131 19.54 20.61 -12.89
N SER A 132 20.51 20.94 -13.76
CA SER A 132 21.43 22.06 -13.52
C SER A 132 20.65 23.37 -13.36
N GLY A 133 21.07 24.22 -12.42
CA GLY A 133 20.38 25.49 -12.12
C GLY A 133 19.01 25.35 -11.45
N SER A 134 18.62 24.14 -10.99
CA SER A 134 17.31 23.91 -10.38
C SER A 134 17.38 23.08 -9.09
N SER A 135 16.33 23.15 -8.27
CA SER A 135 16.07 22.20 -7.19
C SER A 135 15.46 20.88 -7.71
N ARG A 136 15.18 20.79 -9.01
CA ARG A 136 14.47 19.68 -9.62
C ARG A 136 15.37 18.52 -10.04
N TYR A 137 14.79 17.33 -10.11
CA TYR A 137 15.44 16.10 -10.57
C TYR A 137 14.68 15.49 -11.76
N THR A 138 15.40 14.71 -12.56
CA THR A 138 14.85 13.84 -13.60
C THR A 138 15.24 12.39 -13.37
N LEU A 139 14.38 11.45 -13.77
CA LEU A 139 14.65 10.02 -13.67
C LEU A 139 15.40 9.54 -14.92
N VAL A 140 16.59 8.98 -14.72
CA VAL A 140 17.41 8.37 -15.78
C VAL A 140 17.21 6.85 -15.76
N GLY A 141 17.31 6.23 -16.95
CA GLY A 141 17.22 4.77 -17.09
C GLY A 141 15.80 4.22 -17.14
N VAL A 142 14.81 5.04 -17.53
CA VAL A 142 13.40 4.62 -17.60
C VAL A 142 13.21 3.39 -18.49
N ASN A 143 14.00 3.25 -19.56
CA ASN A 143 14.01 2.08 -20.44
C ASN A 143 14.51 0.78 -19.80
N LYS A 144 15.14 0.84 -18.61
CA LYS A 144 15.57 -0.34 -17.84
C LYS A 144 14.50 -0.83 -16.87
N LEU A 145 13.50 0.00 -16.59
CA LEU A 145 12.42 -0.30 -15.68
C LEU A 145 11.38 -1.22 -16.32
N LYS A 146 10.70 -2.00 -15.48
CA LYS A 146 9.57 -2.82 -15.88
C LYS A 146 8.47 -2.78 -14.80
N PRO A 147 7.18 -2.85 -15.18
CA PRO A 147 6.09 -2.89 -14.20
C PRO A 147 6.34 -3.90 -13.09
N GLY A 148 6.02 -3.53 -11.86
CA GLY A 148 6.34 -4.32 -10.66
C GLY A 148 7.69 -4.00 -10.03
N ASP A 149 8.65 -3.35 -10.71
CA ASP A 149 9.89 -2.92 -10.05
C ASP A 149 9.61 -2.06 -8.80
N ILE A 150 10.39 -2.24 -7.75
CA ILE A 150 10.21 -1.56 -6.46
C ILE A 150 11.19 -0.41 -6.36
N PHE A 151 10.66 0.81 -6.30
CA PHE A 151 11.43 2.00 -5.99
C PHE A 151 11.63 2.09 -4.48
N THR A 152 12.85 2.39 -4.06
CA THR A 152 13.19 2.63 -2.66
C THR A 152 13.68 4.07 -2.49
N PHE A 153 13.26 4.71 -1.42
CA PHE A 153 13.64 6.08 -1.10
C PHE A 153 14.29 6.14 0.29
N TRP A 154 15.33 6.96 0.42
CA TRP A 154 16.11 7.06 1.64
C TRP A 154 15.67 8.25 2.52
N ALA A 155 15.82 8.07 3.83
CA ALA A 155 15.92 9.16 4.80
C ALA A 155 17.18 8.97 5.65
N LYS A 156 17.51 9.95 6.49
CA LYS A 156 18.57 9.84 7.50
C LYS A 156 17.94 9.56 8.86
N ASP A 157 18.59 8.73 9.66
CA ASP A 157 18.26 8.59 11.09
C ASP A 157 18.91 9.72 11.91
N SER A 158 18.74 9.67 13.24
CA SER A 158 19.31 10.64 14.18
C SER A 158 20.83 10.77 14.10
N ASN A 159 21.52 9.74 13.60
CA ASN A 159 22.97 9.69 13.45
C ASN A 159 23.41 10.07 12.03
N GLY A 160 22.49 10.54 11.18
CA GLY A 160 22.77 10.91 9.80
C GLY A 160 22.93 9.72 8.84
N LYS A 161 22.74 8.48 9.29
CA LYS A 161 22.89 7.28 8.46
C LYS A 161 21.67 7.09 7.57
N LYS A 162 21.93 6.86 6.27
CA LYS A 162 20.87 6.60 5.30
C LYS A 162 20.23 5.24 5.56
N TYR A 163 18.90 5.19 5.50
CA TYR A 163 18.12 3.96 5.49
C TYR A 163 16.94 4.11 4.53
N ILE A 164 16.40 2.98 4.05
CA ILE A 164 15.19 2.98 3.22
C ILE A 164 14.00 3.33 4.09
N SER A 165 13.42 4.50 3.87
CA SER A 165 12.29 5.04 4.63
C SER A 165 10.96 4.86 3.91
N HIS A 166 10.98 4.71 2.58
CA HIS A 166 9.77 4.58 1.77
C HIS A 166 10.00 3.65 0.59
N VAL A 167 8.92 3.03 0.12
CA VAL A 167 8.94 2.16 -1.05
C VAL A 167 7.71 2.40 -1.91
N ALA A 168 7.83 2.12 -3.21
CA ALA A 168 6.77 2.30 -4.19
C ALA A 168 6.84 1.23 -5.28
N LEU A 169 5.70 0.89 -5.87
CA LEU A 169 5.61 -0.07 -6.98
C LEU A 169 5.60 0.69 -8.31
N TYR A 170 6.49 0.34 -9.24
CA TYR A 170 6.53 0.92 -10.57
C TYR A 170 5.40 0.38 -11.43
N MET A 171 4.67 1.28 -12.07
CA MET A 171 3.53 0.94 -12.91
C MET A 171 3.90 0.76 -14.38
N GLY A 172 4.98 1.40 -14.82
CA GLY A 172 5.29 1.58 -16.24
C GLY A 172 5.29 3.05 -16.64
N VAL A 173 5.38 3.29 -17.95
CA VAL A 173 5.20 4.62 -18.54
C VAL A 173 3.73 4.77 -18.91
N ILE A 174 3.06 5.74 -18.30
CA ILE A 174 1.64 6.05 -18.52
C ILE A 174 1.56 7.50 -19.00
N ASN A 175 0.88 7.75 -20.12
CA ASN A 175 0.80 9.08 -20.74
C ASN A 175 2.18 9.75 -20.92
N GLY A 176 3.16 8.98 -21.36
CA GLY A 176 4.54 9.44 -21.59
C GLY A 176 5.38 9.67 -20.33
N LYS A 177 4.86 9.39 -19.13
CA LYS A 177 5.57 9.61 -17.86
C LYS A 177 5.77 8.31 -17.07
N PRO A 178 6.96 8.08 -16.47
CA PRO A 178 7.14 6.98 -15.53
C PRO A 178 6.26 7.19 -14.30
N CYS A 179 5.48 6.17 -13.93
CA CYS A 179 4.55 6.23 -12.81
C CYS A 179 4.89 5.20 -11.74
N ILE A 180 4.74 5.59 -10.48
CA ILE A 180 4.79 4.69 -9.32
C ILE A 180 3.50 4.81 -8.51
N ILE A 181 3.03 3.71 -7.93
CA ILE A 181 1.92 3.67 -6.99
C ILE A 181 2.44 3.34 -5.59
N ASN A 182 2.04 4.11 -4.58
CA ASN A 182 2.52 3.97 -3.21
C ASN A 182 1.57 4.58 -2.19
N THR A 183 1.94 4.55 -0.91
CA THR A 183 1.24 5.35 0.09
C THR A 183 1.60 6.83 -0.07
N CYS A 184 0.59 7.67 -0.31
CA CYS A 184 0.69 9.10 -0.50
C CYS A 184 -0.07 9.85 0.60
N LYS A 185 0.60 10.79 1.28
CA LYS A 185 -0.06 11.68 2.23
C LYS A 185 -1.11 12.53 1.50
N GLY A 186 -2.27 12.72 2.12
CA GLY A 186 -3.36 13.51 1.55
C GLY A 186 -4.26 12.73 0.58
N ASN A 187 -3.88 11.51 0.19
CA ASN A 187 -4.76 10.64 -0.55
C ASN A 187 -5.78 9.97 0.38
N PRO A 188 -7.05 9.85 -0.04
CA PRO A 188 -8.13 9.37 0.82
C PRO A 188 -7.94 7.91 1.23
N THR A 189 -7.59 7.06 0.27
CA THR A 189 -7.33 5.64 0.51
C THR A 189 -5.87 5.38 0.90
N ALA A 190 -5.16 6.40 1.40
CA ALA A 190 -3.72 6.43 1.66
C ALA A 190 -2.83 6.09 0.46
N ILE A 191 -3.36 5.60 -0.66
CA ILE A 191 -2.65 5.16 -1.86
C ILE A 191 -2.85 6.18 -2.98
N GLY A 192 -1.82 6.43 -3.78
CA GLY A 192 -1.92 7.26 -4.99
C GLY A 192 -0.80 6.99 -6.00
N ILE A 193 -0.89 7.63 -7.17
CA ILE A 193 0.04 7.49 -8.29
C ILE A 193 0.84 8.77 -8.48
N VAL A 194 2.15 8.63 -8.40
CA VAL A 194 3.11 9.70 -8.66
C VAL A 194 3.71 9.53 -10.05
N SER A 195 3.63 10.59 -10.85
CA SER A 195 4.21 10.68 -12.21
C SER A 195 5.36 11.68 -12.31
N SER A 196 5.80 12.27 -11.19
CA SER A 196 6.86 13.28 -11.14
C SER A 196 7.94 12.92 -10.14
N PHE A 197 9.18 12.92 -10.63
CA PHE A 197 10.40 12.72 -9.83
C PHE A 197 11.12 14.04 -9.52
N SER A 198 10.43 15.18 -9.65
CA SER A 198 11.09 16.51 -9.59
C SER A 198 11.60 16.92 -8.22
N TYR A 199 11.08 16.42 -7.10
CA TYR A 199 11.50 16.90 -5.77
C TYR A 199 11.92 15.73 -4.89
N TRP A 200 11.19 15.48 -3.80
CA TRP A 200 11.47 14.41 -2.84
C TRP A 200 11.69 13.06 -3.52
N TYR A 201 10.83 12.70 -4.48
CA TYR A 201 10.97 11.44 -5.22
C TYR A 201 12.25 11.34 -6.06
N GLY A 202 12.85 12.45 -6.48
CA GLY A 202 14.15 12.46 -7.15
C GLY A 202 15.31 12.56 -6.17
N SER A 203 15.27 13.52 -5.24
CA SER A 203 16.35 13.73 -4.27
C SER A 203 16.56 12.55 -3.34
N ASN A 204 15.49 11.81 -3.03
CA ASN A 204 15.51 10.70 -2.09
C ASN A 204 15.52 9.34 -2.77
N LEU A 205 15.53 9.25 -4.12
CA LEU A 205 15.66 7.97 -4.80
C LEU A 205 16.95 7.27 -4.35
N TYR A 206 16.83 6.05 -3.84
CA TYR A 206 17.97 5.28 -3.35
C TYR A 206 18.39 4.20 -4.34
N GLN A 207 17.49 3.28 -4.67
CA GLN A 207 17.70 2.24 -5.67
C GLN A 207 16.36 1.68 -6.14
N VAL A 208 16.39 0.94 -7.26
CA VAL A 208 15.27 0.18 -7.76
C VAL A 208 15.58 -1.32 -7.68
N ARG A 209 14.59 -2.12 -7.28
CA ARG A 209 14.70 -3.56 -7.08
C ARG A 209 13.72 -4.31 -7.98
N ARG A 210 14.12 -5.44 -8.56
CA ARG A 210 13.27 -6.33 -9.36
C ARG A 210 13.15 -7.69 -8.69
N VAL A 211 11.90 -8.09 -8.43
CA VAL A 211 11.56 -9.39 -7.85
C VAL A 211 11.02 -10.34 -8.92
N LEU A 212 10.24 -9.81 -9.86
CA LEU A 212 9.56 -10.62 -10.86
C LEU A 212 10.55 -11.25 -11.87
N PRO A 213 10.37 -12.53 -12.23
CA PRO A 213 11.16 -13.18 -13.27
C PRO A 213 10.82 -12.62 -14.66
N SER A 214 11.65 -12.93 -15.66
CA SER A 214 11.43 -12.51 -17.05
C SER A 214 10.08 -12.98 -17.63
N SER A 215 9.62 -14.16 -17.22
CA SER A 215 8.32 -14.72 -17.64
C SER A 215 7.12 -13.90 -17.17
N ALA A 216 7.26 -13.09 -16.11
CA ALA A 216 6.17 -12.27 -15.60
C ALA A 216 5.74 -11.14 -16.55
N TYR A 217 6.55 -10.86 -17.56
CA TYR A 217 6.33 -9.79 -18.54
C TYR A 217 5.72 -10.28 -19.86
N ALA A 218 5.57 -11.60 -20.03
CA ALA A 218 4.89 -12.17 -21.17
C ALA A 218 3.36 -12.00 -21.03
N ALA A 219 2.70 -11.62 -22.12
CA ALA A 219 1.24 -11.51 -22.18
C ALA A 219 0.57 -12.90 -22.25
N GLY A 220 -0.70 -12.97 -21.84
CA GLY A 220 -1.55 -14.16 -22.05
C GLY A 220 -1.23 -15.39 -21.20
N GLY A 221 -0.29 -15.31 -20.26
CA GLY A 221 0.01 -16.42 -19.35
C GLY A 221 -1.12 -16.68 -18.34
N LYS A 222 -1.27 -17.94 -17.89
CA LYS A 222 -2.14 -18.27 -16.76
C LYS A 222 -1.57 -17.65 -15.48
N ILE A 223 -2.32 -16.74 -14.87
CA ILE A 223 -1.94 -16.09 -13.61
C ILE A 223 -2.62 -16.80 -12.45
N LYS A 224 -1.84 -17.21 -11.46
CA LYS A 224 -2.35 -17.71 -10.17
C LYS A 224 -2.21 -16.61 -9.14
N ASP A 225 -3.33 -16.04 -8.70
CA ASP A 225 -3.39 -15.08 -7.61
C ASP A 225 -4.31 -15.56 -6.48
N LYS A 226 -4.15 -14.99 -5.29
CA LYS A 226 -4.89 -15.34 -4.07
C LYS A 226 -6.16 -14.50 -3.87
N GLY A 227 -6.52 -13.64 -4.82
CA GLY A 227 -7.52 -12.59 -4.64
C GLY A 227 -7.02 -11.47 -3.73
N PRO A 228 -7.70 -10.29 -3.71
CA PRO A 228 -7.30 -9.20 -2.84
C PRO A 228 -7.69 -9.52 -1.40
N VAL A 229 -6.89 -9.04 -0.46
CA VAL A 229 -7.23 -9.10 0.97
C VAL A 229 -8.31 -8.06 1.26
N ILE A 230 -9.43 -8.51 1.84
CA ILE A 230 -10.45 -7.64 2.41
C ILE A 230 -10.15 -7.49 3.91
N PRO A 231 -10.05 -6.26 4.44
CA PRO A 231 -9.73 -6.07 5.85
C PRO A 231 -10.94 -6.45 6.73
N ALA A 232 -10.67 -7.02 7.90
CA ALA A 232 -11.70 -7.33 8.90
C ALA A 232 -12.45 -6.07 9.35
N LYS A 233 -11.79 -4.92 9.32
CA LYS A 233 -12.37 -3.61 9.59
C LYS A 233 -11.85 -2.57 8.59
N TYR A 234 -12.76 -1.86 7.94
CA TYR A 234 -12.44 -0.63 7.23
C TYR A 234 -12.40 0.56 8.20
N GLN A 235 -11.37 1.40 8.07
CA GLN A 235 -11.26 2.65 8.85
C GLN A 235 -11.92 3.84 8.14
N MET A 236 -12.16 3.72 6.84
CA MET A 236 -12.92 4.66 6.04
C MET A 236 -14.17 3.97 5.50
N LYS A 237 -15.32 4.65 5.52
CA LYS A 237 -16.54 4.08 4.96
C LYS A 237 -16.37 3.98 3.45
N PRO A 238 -16.60 2.80 2.84
CA PRO A 238 -16.58 2.67 1.40
C PRO A 238 -17.48 3.70 0.72
N THR A 239 -16.91 4.52 -0.15
CA THR A 239 -17.65 5.56 -0.91
C THR A 239 -18.34 5.00 -2.15
N LYS A 240 -17.97 3.78 -2.55
CA LYS A 240 -18.54 3.03 -3.67
C LYS A 240 -18.60 1.55 -3.32
N ARG A 241 -19.46 0.82 -4.05
CA ARG A 241 -19.53 -0.64 -3.96
C ARG A 241 -18.16 -1.23 -4.30
N ILE A 242 -17.70 -2.16 -3.46
CA ILE A 242 -16.48 -2.93 -3.71
C ILE A 242 -16.77 -3.94 -4.82
N ILE A 243 -15.98 -3.87 -5.90
CA ILE A 243 -16.07 -4.80 -7.03
C ILE A 243 -14.78 -5.60 -7.05
N LEU A 244 -14.87 -6.93 -6.94
CA LEU A 244 -13.69 -7.81 -6.97
C LEU A 244 -13.04 -7.81 -8.37
N PRO A 245 -11.71 -8.03 -8.49
CA PRO A 245 -11.00 -7.97 -9.77
C PRO A 245 -11.62 -8.81 -10.89
N LYS A 246 -12.09 -10.03 -10.58
CA LYS A 246 -12.77 -10.92 -11.54
C LYS A 246 -14.06 -10.35 -12.15
N ASN A 247 -14.65 -9.32 -11.53
CA ASN A 247 -15.87 -8.67 -11.97
C ASN A 247 -15.60 -7.31 -12.65
N LEU A 248 -14.33 -6.94 -12.86
CA LEU A 248 -13.93 -5.73 -13.57
C LEU A 248 -13.70 -6.06 -15.05
N ARG A 249 -14.08 -5.13 -15.94
CA ARG A 249 -14.09 -5.33 -17.40
C ARG A 249 -12.73 -5.76 -17.97
N VAL A 250 -11.62 -5.36 -17.35
CA VAL A 250 -10.24 -5.70 -17.76
C VAL A 250 -9.49 -6.55 -16.72
N GLY A 251 -10.21 -7.18 -15.78
CA GLY A 251 -9.61 -8.07 -14.77
C GLY A 251 -8.95 -7.37 -13.58
N PHE A 252 -8.98 -6.03 -13.52
CA PHE A 252 -8.65 -5.15 -12.39
C PHE A 252 -9.17 -3.71 -12.62
#